data_AF-A0A9P7FRI7-F1
#
_entry.id   AF-A0A9P7FRI7-F1
#
_cell.length_a   1.000
_cell.length_b   1.000
_cell.length_c   1.000
_cell.angle_alpha   90.00
_cell.angle_beta   90.00
_cell.angle_gamma   90.00
#
_symmetry.space_group_name_H-M   'P 1'
#
loop_
_entity.id
_entity.type
_entity.pdbx_description
1 polymer ?
#
loop_
_entity_poly.entity_id
_entity_poly.type
_entity_poly.pdbx_seq_one_letter_code
_entity_poly.pdbx_strand_id
1 'polypeptide(L)'
;MMVKGHYYLFVTPEGIEFREPKSKRTYLQTLFISGYIFPIAPVFQPTPGTKSEESGTRLASVREKGRIRDLRCVLTNIEAPLTMRGRDFTGLEAAHIYPLYAVNKRDWMEGLQKISRWLVETWEAADDVRNVVIMRVDIHRLYDAHKFGILPVEVRKNHFEFKVVVFKKDGALALKGIIKIEIDASHVKEAVQLFKAQLRVGVLRNMKGNGGL
;
A
#
# COMPACT_ATOMS: atom_id res chain seq x y z
N MET A 1 28.94 -20.12 0.71
CA MET A 1 29.04 -19.18 -0.43
C MET A 1 27.62 -18.91 -0.92
N MET A 2 27.00 -17.79 -0.53
CA MET A 2 25.61 -17.48 -0.92
C MET A 2 25.59 -16.76 -2.27
N VAL A 3 25.01 -17.38 -3.29
CA VAL A 3 24.82 -16.76 -4.60
C VAL A 3 23.61 -15.84 -4.52
N LYS A 4 23.82 -14.52 -4.65
CA LYS A 4 22.73 -13.54 -4.76
C LYS A 4 22.11 -13.67 -6.15
N GLY A 5 20.93 -14.29 -6.25
CA GLY A 5 20.13 -14.30 -7.47
C GLY A 5 19.39 -12.96 -7.65
N HIS A 6 19.50 -12.35 -8.83
CA HIS A 6 18.67 -11.21 -9.23
C HIS A 6 17.37 -11.73 -9.85
N TYR A 7 16.24 -11.52 -9.18
CA TYR A 7 14.91 -11.84 -9.71
C TYR A 7 14.29 -10.59 -10.35
N TYR A 8 13.63 -10.77 -11.48
CA TYR A 8 12.89 -9.71 -12.16
C TYR A 8 11.40 -9.87 -11.86
N LEU A 9 10.76 -8.76 -11.49
CA LEU A 9 9.33 -8.66 -11.27
C LEU A 9 8.66 -8.49 -12.63
N PHE A 10 7.96 -9.52 -13.11
CA PHE A 10 7.16 -9.41 -14.33
C PHE A 10 5.72 -9.13 -13.91
N VAL A 11 5.24 -7.94 -14.28
CA VAL A 11 3.84 -7.57 -14.09
C VAL A 11 3.12 -8.01 -15.35
N THR A 12 2.44 -9.15 -15.27
CA THR A 12 1.63 -9.73 -16.34
C THR A 12 0.15 -9.38 -16.13
N PRO A 13 -0.70 -9.50 -17.15
CA PRO A 13 -2.15 -9.33 -16.99
C PRO A 13 -2.78 -10.28 -15.94
N GLU A 14 -2.18 -11.45 -15.69
CA GLU A 14 -2.68 -12.49 -14.79
C GLU A 14 -2.19 -12.33 -13.33
N GLY A 15 -1.25 -11.42 -13.10
CA GLY A 15 -0.66 -11.17 -11.79
C GLY A 15 0.83 -10.87 -11.85
N ILE A 16 1.49 -10.95 -10.69
CA ILE A 16 2.94 -10.83 -10.61
C ILE A 16 3.57 -12.21 -10.73
N GLU A 17 4.41 -12.38 -11.75
CA GLU A 17 5.29 -13.53 -11.87
C GLU A 17 6.73 -13.15 -11.51
N PHE A 18 7.37 -13.98 -10.70
CA PHE A 18 8.81 -13.91 -10.46
C PHE A 18 9.48 -14.92 -11.38
N ARG A 19 10.30 -14.45 -12.32
CA ARG A 19 11.10 -15.33 -13.18
C ARG A 19 12.58 -15.07 -12.96
N GLU A 20 13.34 -16.16 -12.89
CA GLU A 20 14.80 -16.10 -13.00
C GLU A 20 15.18 -15.67 -14.42
N PRO A 21 16.24 -14.86 -14.59
CA PRO A 21 16.63 -14.36 -15.90
C PRO A 21 17.13 -15.49 -16.80
N LYS A 22 16.25 -15.99 -17.67
CA LYS A 22 16.61 -16.88 -18.78
C LYS A 22 17.06 -16.05 -19.99
N SER A 23 18.26 -15.46 -19.88
CA SER A 23 18.98 -14.78 -20.96
C SER A 23 18.39 -13.46 -21.50
N LYS A 24 19.28 -12.65 -22.10
CA LYS A 24 19.07 -11.28 -22.58
C LYS A 24 18.28 -11.24 -23.90
N ARG A 25 16.98 -11.52 -23.92
CA ARG A 25 16.09 -11.04 -25.00
C ARG A 25 14.61 -11.32 -24.73
N THR A 26 13.80 -10.28 -24.98
CA THR A 26 12.45 -10.34 -25.57
C THR A 26 11.23 -9.97 -24.68
N TYR A 27 10.77 -8.73 -24.93
CA TYR A 27 9.44 -8.17 -25.25
C TYR A 27 8.10 -8.59 -24.61
N LEU A 28 7.30 -7.51 -24.47
CA LEU A 28 5.90 -7.31 -24.06
C LEU A 28 4.87 -8.09 -24.90
N GLN A 29 3.75 -8.52 -24.27
CA GLN A 29 2.45 -8.67 -24.94
C GLN A 29 1.26 -8.74 -23.95
N THR A 30 0.06 -8.46 -24.47
CA THR A 30 -1.21 -8.04 -23.81
C THR A 30 -2.32 -9.08 -24.05
N LEU A 31 -3.29 -9.33 -23.12
CA LEU A 31 -4.78 -9.41 -23.30
C LEU A 31 -5.61 -10.15 -22.18
N PHE A 32 -6.65 -9.45 -21.66
CA PHE A 32 -8.12 -9.73 -21.43
C PHE A 32 -8.82 -11.03 -20.84
N ILE A 33 -9.69 -10.76 -19.81
CA ILE A 33 -11.05 -11.25 -19.33
C ILE A 33 -11.32 -12.63 -18.64
N SER A 34 -12.11 -12.55 -17.53
CA SER A 34 -13.26 -13.40 -17.07
C SER A 34 -13.02 -14.13 -15.73
N GLY A 35 -13.89 -14.18 -14.71
CA GLY A 35 -15.30 -13.81 -14.54
C GLY A 35 -15.97 -14.88 -13.66
N TYR A 36 -16.10 -14.70 -12.34
CA TYR A 36 -16.90 -15.57 -11.45
C TYR A 36 -17.43 -14.83 -10.20
N ILE A 37 -18.66 -15.16 -9.80
CA ILE A 37 -19.43 -14.61 -8.66
C ILE A 37 -19.76 -15.77 -7.70
N PHE A 38 -19.43 -15.66 -6.40
CA PHE A 38 -20.01 -16.46 -5.30
C PHE A 38 -19.87 -15.70 -3.95
N PRO A 39 -20.71 -16.00 -2.93
CA PRO A 39 -21.11 -15.04 -1.89
C PRO A 39 -20.25 -15.00 -0.60
N ILE A 40 -20.29 -13.79 0.00
CA ILE A 40 -20.00 -13.26 1.36
C ILE A 40 -20.17 -14.30 2.50
N ALA A 41 -19.44 -14.34 3.64
CA ALA A 41 -18.63 -13.37 4.42
C ALA A 41 -17.67 -14.12 5.39
N PRO A 42 -16.72 -13.44 6.06
CA PRO A 42 -16.42 -13.81 7.44
C PRO A 42 -16.60 -12.65 8.43
N VAL A 43 -17.04 -13.06 9.62
CA VAL A 43 -17.41 -12.26 10.79
C VAL A 43 -16.23 -11.41 11.28
N PHE A 44 -16.51 -10.12 11.51
CA PHE A 44 -15.57 -9.13 12.04
C PHE A 44 -15.22 -9.42 13.51
N GLN A 45 -13.94 -9.47 13.82
CA GLN A 45 -13.45 -9.20 15.18
C GLN A 45 -12.62 -7.89 15.18
N PRO A 46 -12.82 -7.02 16.18
CA PRO A 46 -12.01 -5.81 16.34
C PRO A 46 -10.60 -6.20 16.83
N THR A 47 -9.57 -5.82 16.07
CA THR A 47 -8.19 -5.89 16.54
C THR A 47 -7.90 -4.71 17.49
N PRO A 48 -7.18 -4.93 18.61
CA PRO A 48 -6.80 -3.85 19.52
C PRO A 48 -5.80 -2.91 18.85
N GLY A 49 -6.13 -1.62 18.77
CA GLY A 49 -5.18 -0.58 18.39
C GLY A 49 -4.17 -0.34 19.52
N THR A 50 -2.89 -0.28 19.17
CA THR A 50 -1.81 0.17 20.06
C THR A 50 -2.10 1.59 20.56
N LYS A 51 -2.29 1.76 21.87
CA LYS A 51 -2.39 3.06 22.53
C LYS A 51 -0.99 3.54 22.91
N SER A 52 -0.58 4.71 22.42
CA SER A 52 0.55 5.47 22.93
C SER A 52 0.03 6.76 23.58
N GLU A 53 0.20 6.88 24.90
CA GLU A 53 -0.51 7.86 25.74
C GLU A 53 0.04 9.30 25.65
N GLU A 54 1.25 9.53 25.12
CA GLU A 54 1.78 10.90 24.87
C GLU A 54 1.63 11.36 23.40
N SER A 55 1.21 10.46 22.50
CA SER A 55 1.16 10.68 21.05
C SER A 55 -0.24 11.08 20.53
N GLY A 56 -1.25 11.06 21.41
CA GLY A 56 -2.67 11.13 21.05
C GLY A 56 -3.08 12.39 20.28
N THR A 57 -2.51 13.56 20.56
CA THR A 57 -2.86 14.83 19.89
C THR A 57 -2.22 14.98 18.51
N ARG A 58 -0.96 14.56 18.34
CA ARG A 58 -0.27 14.63 17.04
C ARG A 58 -0.83 13.61 16.06
N LEU A 59 -1.01 12.36 16.51
CA LEU A 59 -1.65 11.31 15.72
C LEU A 59 -3.08 11.67 15.31
N ALA A 60 -3.85 12.29 16.21
CA ALA A 60 -5.18 12.81 15.87
C ALA A 60 -5.11 13.87 14.76
N SER A 61 -4.11 14.77 14.81
CA SER A 61 -3.96 15.83 13.82
C SER A 61 -3.59 15.32 12.42
N VAL A 62 -2.72 14.31 12.31
CA VAL A 62 -2.31 13.72 11.03
C VAL A 62 -3.45 12.90 10.43
N ARG A 63 -4.14 12.10 11.25
CA ARG A 63 -5.35 11.37 10.85
C ARG A 63 -6.40 12.30 10.27
N GLU A 64 -6.69 13.38 10.95
CA GLU A 64 -7.72 14.31 10.52
C GLU A 64 -7.32 15.06 9.24
N LYS A 65 -6.06 15.49 9.13
CA LYS A 65 -5.54 16.07 7.88
C LYS A 65 -5.64 15.10 6.70
N GLY A 66 -5.32 13.83 6.90
CA GLY A 66 -5.47 12.79 5.87
C GLY A 66 -6.94 12.61 5.47
N ARG A 67 -7.85 12.60 6.45
CA ARG A 67 -9.30 12.47 6.26
C ARG A 67 -9.87 13.62 5.44
N ILE A 68 -9.52 14.86 5.80
CA ILE A 68 -9.96 16.06 5.09
C ILE A 68 -9.39 16.12 3.66
N ARG A 69 -8.14 15.66 3.47
CA ARG A 69 -7.50 15.63 2.15
C ARG A 69 -8.15 14.61 1.23
N ASP A 70 -8.30 13.37 1.68
CA ASP A 70 -8.73 12.28 0.80
C ASP A 70 -10.25 12.16 0.71
N LEU A 71 -10.99 12.42 1.80
CA LEU A 71 -12.46 12.33 1.92
C LEU A 71 -13.08 10.96 1.58
N ARG A 72 -12.30 10.01 1.07
CA ARG A 72 -12.72 8.71 0.59
C ARG A 72 -11.62 7.68 0.78
N CYS A 73 -11.98 6.40 0.70
CA CYS A 73 -10.97 5.36 0.57
C CYS A 73 -10.25 5.50 -0.78
N VAL A 74 -8.93 5.69 -0.77
CA VAL A 74 -8.12 5.87 -1.99
C VAL A 74 -8.12 4.64 -2.91
N LEU A 75 -8.46 3.45 -2.39
CA LEU A 75 -8.53 2.21 -3.14
C LEU A 75 -9.91 1.96 -3.76
N THR A 76 -10.99 2.19 -3.01
CA THR A 76 -12.35 1.85 -3.47
C THR A 76 -13.14 3.05 -3.95
N ASN A 77 -12.61 4.26 -3.78
CA ASN A 77 -13.30 5.54 -3.99
C ASN A 77 -14.63 5.69 -3.22
N ILE A 78 -14.85 4.88 -2.19
CA ILE A 78 -16.02 5.02 -1.31
C ILE A 78 -15.80 6.25 -0.44
N GLU A 79 -16.64 7.27 -0.64
CA GLU A 79 -16.59 8.53 0.11
C GLU A 79 -17.10 8.36 1.54
N ALA A 80 -16.54 9.15 2.45
CA ALA A 80 -17.12 9.40 3.76
C ALA A 80 -18.49 10.08 3.58
N PRO A 81 -19.60 9.50 4.06
CA PRO A 81 -20.92 10.11 3.92
C PRO A 81 -20.97 11.51 4.53
N LEU A 82 -21.62 12.46 3.86
CA LEU A 82 -21.88 13.78 4.44
C LEU A 82 -23.12 13.70 5.32
N THR A 83 -22.96 14.05 6.61
CA THR A 83 -24.04 14.10 7.60
C THR A 83 -24.26 15.53 8.09
N MET A 84 -25.30 15.76 8.90
CA MET A 84 -25.53 17.07 9.54
C MET A 84 -24.38 17.54 10.45
N ARG A 85 -23.50 16.62 10.88
CA ARG A 85 -22.34 16.91 11.74
C ARG A 85 -21.01 16.95 10.97
N GLY A 86 -21.07 16.94 9.64
CA GLY A 86 -19.90 16.84 8.77
C GLY A 86 -19.73 15.44 8.18
N ARG A 87 -18.54 15.17 7.64
CA ARG A 87 -18.22 13.88 7.01
C ARG A 87 -18.06 12.79 8.07
N ASP A 88 -18.76 11.67 7.90
CA ASP A 88 -18.64 10.49 8.75
C ASP A 88 -17.56 9.56 8.19
N PHE A 89 -16.45 9.44 8.93
CA PHE A 89 -15.34 8.57 8.57
C PHE A 89 -15.44 7.18 9.23
N THR A 90 -16.60 6.80 9.75
CA THR A 90 -16.82 5.46 10.30
C THR A 90 -16.52 4.39 9.25
N GLY A 91 -15.64 3.44 9.58
CA GLY A 91 -15.16 2.42 8.65
C GLY A 91 -13.99 2.85 7.76
N LEU A 92 -13.54 4.10 7.86
CA LEU A 92 -12.35 4.63 7.18
C LEU A 92 -11.23 4.96 8.19
N GLU A 93 -10.03 4.52 7.88
CA GLU A 93 -8.84 4.70 8.71
C GLU A 93 -7.70 5.34 7.91
N ALA A 94 -6.91 6.16 8.59
CA ALA A 94 -5.61 6.57 8.08
C ALA A 94 -4.63 5.41 8.17
N ALA A 95 -4.11 5.02 7.00
CA ALA A 95 -3.07 4.03 6.83
C ALA A 95 -1.77 4.74 6.49
N HIS A 96 -0.70 4.49 7.25
CA HIS A 96 0.61 4.98 6.86
C HIS A 96 1.10 4.18 5.64
N ILE A 97 1.52 4.86 4.56
CA ILE A 97 2.03 4.21 3.34
C ILE A 97 3.28 3.41 3.69
N TYR A 98 4.23 4.07 4.36
CA TYR A 98 5.40 3.48 4.97
C TYR A 98 5.14 3.32 6.47
N PRO A 99 5.18 2.09 7.00
CA PRO A 99 4.70 1.83 8.35
C PRO A 99 5.63 2.42 9.41
N LEU A 100 5.04 2.97 10.48
CA LEU A 100 5.80 3.60 11.58
C LEU A 100 6.80 2.65 12.25
N TYR A 101 6.48 1.35 12.34
CA TYR A 101 7.42 0.36 12.90
C TYR A 101 8.67 0.13 12.04
N ALA A 102 8.69 0.61 10.79
CA ALA A 102 9.79 0.47 9.85
C ALA A 102 10.67 1.72 9.74
N VAL A 103 10.33 2.78 10.48
CA VAL A 103 11.13 4.00 10.54
C VAL A 103 12.56 3.69 10.93
N ASN A 104 13.52 4.33 10.26
CA ASN A 104 14.96 4.15 10.48
C ASN A 104 15.50 2.71 10.29
N LYS A 105 14.72 1.79 9.71
CA LYS A 105 15.20 0.44 9.39
C LYS A 105 15.92 0.44 8.06
N ARG A 106 17.23 0.16 8.08
CA ARG A 106 18.11 0.15 6.89
C ARG A 106 17.52 -0.63 5.71
N ASP A 107 17.02 -1.84 5.96
CA ASP A 107 16.48 -2.71 4.92
C ASP A 107 15.22 -2.14 4.25
N TRP A 108 14.44 -1.34 4.98
CA TRP A 108 13.25 -0.68 4.44
C TRP A 108 13.57 0.63 3.72
N MET A 109 14.60 1.35 4.19
CA MET A 109 15.05 2.60 3.58
C MET A 109 15.89 2.41 2.31
N GLU A 110 16.34 1.19 2.04
CA GLU A 110 17.09 0.87 0.83
C GLU A 110 16.23 1.06 -0.43
N GLY A 111 16.74 1.89 -1.36
CA GLY A 111 16.05 2.27 -2.60
C GLY A 111 15.23 3.56 -2.50
N LEU A 112 15.02 4.12 -1.30
CA LEU A 112 14.36 5.42 -1.16
C LEU A 112 15.23 6.57 -1.66
N GLN A 113 14.65 7.39 -2.53
CA GLN A 113 15.27 8.64 -2.97
C GLN A 113 15.29 9.69 -1.85
N LYS A 114 16.24 10.63 -1.93
CA LYS A 114 16.44 11.71 -0.93
C LYS A 114 15.15 12.50 -0.65
N ILE A 115 14.31 12.72 -1.66
CA ILE A 115 13.05 13.47 -1.55
C ILE A 115 12.03 12.82 -0.59
N SER A 116 12.12 11.51 -0.35
CA SER A 116 11.19 10.78 0.53
C SER A 116 11.88 10.15 1.73
N ARG A 117 13.22 10.06 1.70
CA ARG A 117 14.00 9.47 2.78
C ARG A 117 13.79 10.19 4.11
N TRP A 118 13.78 11.52 4.07
CA TRP A 118 13.59 12.35 5.26
C TRP A 118 12.25 12.10 5.96
N LEU A 119 11.20 11.69 5.23
CA LEU A 119 9.90 11.31 5.79
C LEU A 119 9.94 10.01 6.58
N VAL A 120 11.03 9.24 6.57
CA VAL A 120 11.09 7.95 7.28
C VAL A 120 12.36 7.81 8.14
N GLU A 121 13.09 8.91 8.31
CA GLU A 121 14.30 8.97 9.12
C GLU A 121 13.99 8.99 10.62
N THR A 122 12.93 9.70 11.03
CA THR A 122 12.47 9.73 12.42
C THR A 122 11.00 9.39 12.53
N TRP A 123 10.56 9.04 13.74
CA TRP A 123 9.18 8.66 13.98
C TRP A 123 8.25 9.86 13.76
N GLU A 124 8.70 11.05 14.18
CA GLU A 124 7.99 12.33 14.01
C GLU A 124 7.88 12.73 12.54
N ALA A 125 8.93 12.49 11.74
CA ALA A 125 8.89 12.79 10.31
C ALA A 125 7.99 11.82 9.54
N ALA A 126 7.86 10.59 10.03
CA ALA A 126 6.99 9.57 9.44
C ALA A 126 5.52 9.72 9.81
N ASP A 127 5.22 10.36 10.95
CA ASP A 127 3.88 10.81 11.30
C ASP A 127 3.52 12.11 10.54
N ASP A 128 3.51 12.01 9.22
CA ASP A 128 3.23 13.12 8.30
C ASP A 128 2.08 12.75 7.36
N VAL A 129 1.26 13.73 7.01
CA VAL A 129 0.10 13.54 6.13
C VAL A 129 0.49 12.96 4.76
N ARG A 130 1.69 13.26 4.24
CA ARG A 130 2.20 12.71 2.96
C ARG A 130 2.53 11.23 3.03
N ASN A 131 2.77 10.71 4.23
CA ASN A 131 2.96 9.29 4.49
C ASN A 131 1.64 8.61 4.89
N VAL A 132 0.49 9.27 4.75
CA VAL A 132 -0.81 8.71 5.11
C VAL A 132 -1.73 8.69 3.90
N VAL A 133 -2.57 7.66 3.81
CA VAL A 133 -3.72 7.59 2.89
C VAL A 133 -4.94 7.06 3.63
N ILE A 134 -6.14 7.44 3.19
CA ILE A 134 -7.38 6.92 3.79
C ILE A 134 -7.78 5.60 3.13
N MET A 135 -7.97 4.57 3.95
CA MET A 135 -8.40 3.24 3.50
C MET A 135 -9.63 2.77 4.28
N ARG A 136 -10.42 1.87 3.69
CA ARG A 136 -11.40 1.11 4.48
C ARG A 136 -10.69 0.23 5.50
N VAL A 137 -11.27 0.09 6.69
CA VAL A 137 -10.69 -0.68 7.80
C VAL A 137 -10.31 -2.12 7.42
N ASP A 138 -11.13 -2.80 6.63
CA ASP A 138 -10.88 -4.17 6.18
C ASP A 138 -9.70 -4.24 5.19
N ILE A 139 -9.60 -3.28 4.28
CA ILE A 139 -8.49 -3.15 3.32
C ILE A 139 -7.20 -2.75 4.04
N HIS A 140 -7.27 -1.82 4.99
CA HIS A 140 -6.13 -1.37 5.79
C HIS A 140 -5.46 -2.54 6.52
N ARG A 141 -6.24 -3.42 7.16
CA ARG A 141 -5.73 -4.63 7.83
C ARG A 141 -4.98 -5.55 6.86
N LEU A 142 -5.49 -5.72 5.63
CA LEU A 142 -4.83 -6.52 4.60
C LEU A 142 -3.52 -5.88 4.11
N TYR A 143 -3.48 -4.55 4.04
CA TYR A 143 -2.30 -3.78 3.65
C TYR A 143 -1.18 -3.93 4.69
N ASP A 144 -1.50 -3.72 5.97
CA ASP A 144 -0.56 -3.86 7.09
C ASP A 144 -0.04 -5.28 7.26
N ALA A 145 -0.88 -6.27 6.98
CA ALA A 145 -0.52 -7.68 6.99
C ALA A 145 0.29 -8.13 5.76
N HIS A 146 0.65 -7.21 4.85
CA HIS A 146 1.36 -7.50 3.61
C HIS A 146 0.68 -8.61 2.79
N LYS A 147 -0.66 -8.58 2.72
CA LYS A 147 -1.45 -9.48 1.86
C LYS A 147 -1.53 -8.97 0.43
N PHE A 148 -1.34 -7.67 0.26
CA PHE A 148 -1.18 -6.99 -1.01
C PHE A 148 -0.22 -5.81 -0.85
N GLY A 149 0.21 -5.24 -1.97
CA GLY A 149 0.91 -3.97 -2.04
C GLY A 149 0.39 -3.12 -3.19
N ILE A 150 0.92 -1.91 -3.31
CA ILE A 150 0.56 -0.97 -4.37
C ILE A 150 1.79 -0.71 -5.22
N LEU A 151 1.68 -0.94 -6.52
CA LEU A 151 2.71 -0.72 -7.51
C LEU A 151 2.44 0.59 -8.26
N PRO A 152 3.28 1.63 -8.08
CA PRO A 152 3.26 2.81 -8.93
C PRO A 152 3.89 2.49 -10.29
N VAL A 153 3.14 2.74 -11.36
CA VAL A 153 3.52 2.57 -12.76
C VAL A 153 3.59 3.96 -13.40
N GLU A 154 4.77 4.36 -13.85
CA GLU A 154 4.91 5.60 -14.61
C GLU A 154 4.33 5.40 -16.01
N VAL A 155 3.25 6.13 -16.32
CA VAL A 155 2.58 6.06 -17.63
C VAL A 155 3.03 7.16 -18.58
N ARG A 156 3.46 8.31 -18.02
CA ARG A 156 4.12 9.42 -18.70
C ARG A 156 5.09 10.07 -17.72
N LYS A 157 6.02 10.89 -18.21
CA LYS A 157 7.01 11.57 -17.37
C LYS A 157 6.34 12.25 -16.17
N ASN A 158 6.69 11.81 -14.95
CA ASN A 158 6.13 12.27 -13.68
C ASN A 158 4.62 12.01 -13.44
N HIS A 159 3.97 11.19 -14.28
CA HIS A 159 2.56 10.80 -14.11
C HIS A 159 2.50 9.31 -13.80
N PHE A 160 1.87 8.97 -12.67
CA PHE A 160 1.83 7.61 -12.14
C PHE A 160 0.39 7.10 -12.07
N GLU A 161 0.19 5.87 -12.52
CA GLU A 161 -0.96 5.06 -12.18
C GLU A 161 -0.57 4.07 -11.08
N PHE A 162 -1.50 3.74 -10.20
CA PHE A 162 -1.24 2.84 -9.08
C PHE A 162 -2.04 1.55 -9.26
N LYS A 163 -1.34 0.42 -9.25
CA LYS A 163 -1.94 -0.92 -9.42
C LYS A 163 -1.86 -1.72 -8.13
N VAL A 164 -2.92 -2.44 -7.80
CA VAL A 164 -2.92 -3.36 -6.66
C VAL A 164 -2.19 -4.64 -7.05
N VAL A 165 -1.32 -5.11 -6.16
CA VAL A 165 -0.55 -6.34 -6.30
C VAL A 165 -0.93 -7.27 -5.16
N VAL A 166 -1.62 -8.38 -5.46
CA VAL A 166 -2.05 -9.34 -4.43
C VAL A 166 -0.99 -10.43 -4.26
N PHE A 167 -0.54 -10.65 -3.03
CA PHE A 167 0.47 -11.66 -2.72
C PHE A 167 -0.13 -13.01 -2.29
N LYS A 168 -1.34 -13.00 -1.71
CA LYS A 168 -2.04 -14.20 -1.23
C LYS A 168 -3.51 -14.20 -1.65
N LYS A 169 -4.06 -15.39 -1.95
CA LYS A 169 -5.45 -15.55 -2.43
C LYS A 169 -6.51 -15.00 -1.48
N ASP A 170 -6.25 -15.03 -0.17
CA ASP A 170 -7.15 -14.50 0.87
C ASP A 170 -7.30 -12.97 0.82
N GLY A 171 -6.30 -12.24 0.33
CA GLY A 171 -6.38 -10.80 0.12
C GLY A 171 -7.24 -10.39 -1.09
N ALA A 172 -7.51 -11.32 -2.02
CA ALA A 172 -8.12 -10.99 -3.31
C ALA A 172 -9.61 -10.59 -3.22
N LEU A 173 -10.35 -11.06 -2.21
CA LEU A 173 -11.81 -10.83 -2.13
C LEU A 173 -12.17 -9.37 -1.83
N ALA A 174 -11.49 -8.75 -0.85
CA ALA A 174 -11.73 -7.35 -0.48
C ALA A 174 -11.22 -6.35 -1.54
N LEU A 175 -10.33 -6.80 -2.42
CA LEU A 175 -9.70 -5.97 -3.45
C LEU A 175 -10.33 -6.16 -4.84
N LYS A 176 -11.32 -7.05 -4.94
CA LYS A 176 -12.00 -7.34 -6.21
C LYS A 176 -12.76 -6.10 -6.69
N GLY A 177 -12.52 -5.72 -7.95
CA GLY A 177 -13.18 -4.55 -8.56
C GLY A 177 -12.54 -3.21 -8.21
N ILE A 178 -11.36 -3.18 -7.58
CA ILE A 178 -10.55 -1.96 -7.51
C ILE A 178 -10.01 -1.68 -8.90
N ILE A 179 -10.56 -0.64 -9.54
CA ILE A 179 -10.24 -0.27 -10.92
C ILE A 179 -9.17 0.83 -10.97
N LYS A 180 -9.18 1.74 -9.98
CA LYS A 180 -8.33 2.93 -9.98
C LYS A 180 -8.07 3.41 -8.56
N ILE A 181 -6.79 3.56 -8.23
CA ILE A 181 -6.34 4.21 -7.00
C ILE A 181 -6.06 5.68 -7.31
N GLU A 182 -6.60 6.58 -6.49
CA GLU A 182 -6.39 8.02 -6.62
C GLU A 182 -5.58 8.56 -5.45
N ILE A 183 -4.42 9.13 -5.76
CA ILE A 183 -3.54 9.79 -4.80
C ILE A 183 -3.47 11.27 -5.17
N ASP A 184 -3.53 12.14 -4.17
CA ASP A 184 -3.44 13.58 -4.38
C ASP A 184 -2.12 13.98 -5.06
N ALA A 185 -2.21 14.83 -6.08
CA ALA A 185 -1.08 15.23 -6.90
C ALA A 185 0.02 15.98 -6.11
N SER A 186 -0.33 16.65 -5.00
CA SER A 186 0.59 17.45 -4.19
C SER A 186 1.71 16.64 -3.54
N HIS A 187 1.51 15.33 -3.33
CA HIS A 187 2.50 14.46 -2.68
C HIS A 187 2.71 13.12 -3.41
N VAL A 188 2.32 13.04 -4.69
CA VAL A 188 2.41 11.81 -5.47
C VAL A 188 3.85 11.29 -5.57
N LYS A 189 4.86 12.18 -5.57
CA LYS A 189 6.28 11.78 -5.68
C LYS A 189 6.73 11.03 -4.43
N GLU A 190 6.36 11.53 -3.26
CA GLU A 190 6.61 10.90 -1.98
C GLU A 190 5.86 9.57 -1.87
N ALA A 191 4.56 9.57 -2.17
CA ALA A 191 3.75 8.36 -2.16
C ALA A 191 4.34 7.26 -3.05
N VAL A 192 4.82 7.60 -4.26
CA VAL A 192 5.48 6.64 -5.17
C VAL A 192 6.66 5.95 -4.50
N GLN A 193 7.54 6.69 -3.82
CA GLN A 193 8.71 6.11 -3.17
C GLN A 193 8.32 5.25 -1.97
N LEU A 194 7.37 5.72 -1.17
CA LEU A 194 6.90 5.03 0.03
C LEU A 194 6.16 3.72 -0.33
N PHE A 195 5.30 3.75 -1.36
CA PHE A 195 4.65 2.54 -1.89
C PHE A 195 5.66 1.56 -2.47
N LYS A 196 6.70 2.02 -3.18
CA LYS A 196 7.77 1.15 -3.67
C LYS A 196 8.50 0.45 -2.52
N ALA A 197 8.80 1.17 -1.43
CA ALA A 197 9.44 0.59 -0.26
C ALA A 197 8.53 -0.44 0.44
N GLN A 198 7.25 -0.11 0.64
CA GLN A 198 6.28 -1.05 1.21
C GLN A 198 6.12 -2.31 0.33
N LEU A 199 5.97 -2.12 -0.99
CA LEU A 199 5.80 -3.20 -1.95
C LEU A 199 7.02 -4.13 -1.94
N ARG A 200 8.23 -3.57 -1.90
CA ARG A 200 9.47 -4.35 -1.83
C ARG A 200 9.48 -5.28 -0.61
N VAL A 201 9.10 -4.77 0.57
CA VAL A 201 9.07 -5.61 1.77
C VAL A 201 7.93 -6.61 1.72
N GLY A 202 6.76 -6.23 1.19
CA GLY A 202 5.66 -7.15 0.96
C GLY A 202 6.06 -8.32 0.05
N VAL A 203 6.78 -8.03 -1.03
CA VAL A 203 7.37 -9.04 -1.92
C VAL A 203 8.35 -9.93 -1.17
N LEU A 204 9.33 -9.37 -0.45
CA LEU A 204 10.35 -10.15 0.27
C LEU A 204 9.74 -11.07 1.34
N ARG A 205 8.72 -10.58 2.08
CA ARG A 205 8.01 -11.37 3.09
C ARG A 205 7.24 -12.54 2.49
N ASN A 206 6.70 -12.38 1.29
CA ASN A 206 5.92 -13.42 0.62
C ASN A 206 6.78 -14.35 -0.26
N MET A 207 7.96 -13.91 -0.70
CA MET A 207 8.92 -14.74 -1.47
C MET A 207 9.70 -15.73 -0.59
N LYS A 208 9.97 -15.40 0.68
CA LYS A 208 10.76 -16.27 1.57
C LYS A 208 10.07 -17.61 1.94
N GLY A 209 8.81 -17.82 1.53
CA GLY A 209 7.98 -18.90 2.08
C GLY A 209 7.73 -18.67 3.57
N ASN A 210 6.91 -19.49 4.23
CA ASN A 210 6.59 -19.36 5.66
C ASN A 210 7.79 -19.54 6.63
N GLY A 211 9.04 -19.51 6.16
CA GLY A 211 10.26 -19.59 6.97
C GLY A 211 10.78 -18.20 7.36
N GLY A 212 10.26 -17.68 8.47
CA GLY A 212 10.80 -16.67 9.40
C GLY A 212 11.83 -15.60 8.97
N LEU A 213 11.58 -14.37 9.44
CA LEU A 213 12.64 -13.39 9.75
C LEU A 213 13.49 -13.87 10.92
#